data_AF-A0A8T4E379-F1
#
_entry.id   AF-A0A8T4E379-F1
#
_cell.length_a   1.000
_cell.length_b   1.000
_cell.length_c   1.000
_cell.angle_alpha   90.00
_cell.angle_beta   90.00
_cell.angle_gamma   90.00
#
_symmetry.space_group_name_H-M   'P 1'
#
loop_
_entity.id
_entity.type
_entity.pdbx_description
1 polymer ?
#
loop_
_entity_poly.entity_id
_entity_poly.type
_entity_poly.pdbx_seq_one_letter_code
_entity_poly.pdbx_strand_id
1 'polypeptide(L)'
;MEPASTLSRASKGQMLSFDFLIVCSVFLFLGALLVIQAGYAVKESMEIERKDVILRDANTLGEIFFREGYPRDWNAANVQILGLESSGRISDEKLEKFGQLDVGRTMILMGLESEYNITVLCGDEVVRSYGAAYDGASSIVKKERVVVLENGTIATVRVLVFER
;
A
#
# COMPACT_ATOMS: atom_id res chain seq x y z
N MET A 1 -89.46 26.91 -8.97
CA MET A 1 -88.51 27.63 -9.85
C MET A 1 -87.75 28.57 -8.93
N GLU A 2 -86.48 28.41 -8.61
CA GLU A 2 -85.33 27.85 -9.33
C GLU A 2 -84.33 27.28 -8.29
N PRO A 3 -83.60 26.18 -8.58
CA PRO A 3 -82.60 25.63 -7.67
C PRO A 3 -81.21 26.21 -7.99
N ALA A 4 -80.57 26.89 -7.04
CA ALA A 4 -79.15 27.23 -7.15
C ALA A 4 -78.31 26.16 -6.45
N SER A 5 -78.11 25.04 -7.15
CA SER A 5 -77.01 24.11 -6.89
C SER A 5 -75.73 24.68 -7.53
N THR A 6 -74.80 25.18 -6.73
CA THR A 6 -73.45 25.51 -7.21
C THR A 6 -72.36 25.04 -6.26
N LEU A 7 -71.90 23.83 -6.57
CA LEU A 7 -70.49 23.43 -6.64
C LEU A 7 -69.70 23.38 -5.33
N SER A 8 -69.76 22.21 -4.66
CA SER A 8 -68.61 21.73 -3.89
C SER A 8 -67.46 21.42 -4.86
N ARG A 9 -66.51 22.34 -5.03
CA ARG A 9 -65.28 22.06 -5.80
C ARG A 9 -64.14 22.97 -5.37
N ALA A 10 -63.29 22.47 -4.47
CA ALA A 10 -61.85 22.69 -4.52
C ALA A 10 -61.13 21.67 -3.61
N SER A 11 -60.63 20.61 -4.24
CA SER A 11 -59.42 19.87 -3.90
C SER A 11 -59.17 19.50 -2.42
N LYS A 12 -59.71 18.35 -2.00
CA LYS A 12 -59.15 17.51 -0.92
C LYS A 12 -57.81 16.88 -1.34
N GLY A 13 -56.86 17.70 -1.79
CA GLY A 13 -55.61 17.25 -2.43
C GLY A 13 -54.32 17.85 -1.86
N GLN A 14 -54.40 18.73 -0.86
CA GLN A 14 -53.23 19.47 -0.34
C GLN A 14 -53.01 19.30 1.18
N MET A 15 -53.27 18.11 1.70
CA MET A 15 -52.70 17.63 2.96
C MET A 15 -51.91 16.35 2.65
N LEU A 16 -51.02 16.43 1.65
CA LEU A 16 -49.78 15.66 1.72
C LEU A 16 -49.04 16.30 2.90
N SER A 17 -49.38 15.80 4.10
CA SER A 17 -49.27 16.52 5.37
C SER A 17 -47.88 17.09 5.54
N PHE A 18 -47.79 18.33 6.00
CA PHE A 18 -46.52 18.97 6.33
C PHE A 18 -45.62 18.05 7.19
N ASP A 19 -46.22 17.24 8.05
CA ASP A 19 -45.56 16.17 8.83
C ASP A 19 -44.84 15.12 7.96
N PHE A 20 -45.44 14.70 6.85
CA PHE A 20 -44.81 13.78 5.90
C PHE A 20 -43.58 14.42 5.25
N LEU A 21 -43.66 15.71 4.89
CA LEU A 21 -42.51 16.44 4.35
C LEU A 21 -41.38 16.54 5.37
N ILE A 22 -41.69 16.86 6.63
CA ILE A 22 -40.70 16.90 7.72
C ILE A 22 -40.04 15.53 7.89
N VAL A 23 -40.82 14.45 7.96
CA VAL A 23 -40.30 13.08 8.10
C VAL A 23 -39.41 12.72 6.92
N CYS A 24 -39.82 13.03 5.68
CA CYS A 24 -38.99 12.81 4.50
C CYS A 24 -37.68 13.62 4.55
N SER A 25 -37.72 14.88 4.98
CA SER A 25 -36.52 15.71 5.11
C SER A 25 -35.54 15.15 6.14
N VAL A 26 -36.04 14.73 7.31
CA VAL A 26 -35.21 14.09 8.35
C VAL A 26 -34.63 12.77 7.84
N PHE A 27 -35.44 11.94 7.17
CA PHE A 27 -35.00 10.67 6.63
C PHE A 27 -33.91 10.85 5.56
N LEU A 28 -34.09 11.79 4.63
CA LEU A 28 -33.08 12.11 3.61
C LEU A 28 -31.80 12.67 4.24
N PHE A 29 -31.93 13.52 5.25
CA PHE A 29 -30.77 14.06 5.96
C PHE A 29 -29.96 12.96 6.67
N LEU A 30 -30.64 12.07 7.41
CA LEU A 30 -29.99 10.93 8.06
C LEU A 30 -29.38 9.96 7.03
N GLY A 31 -30.09 9.71 5.92
CA GLY A 31 -29.58 8.91 4.82
C GLY A 31 -28.32 9.51 4.21
N ALA A 32 -28.28 10.82 3.99
CA ALA A 32 -27.10 11.53 3.49
C ALA A 32 -25.91 11.42 4.46
N LEU A 33 -26.14 11.60 5.76
CA LEU A 33 -25.10 11.42 6.79
C LEU A 33 -24.55 9.99 6.78
N LEU A 34 -25.42 8.98 6.68
CA LEU A 34 -25.01 7.58 6.63
C LEU A 34 -24.14 7.31 5.38
N VAL A 35 -24.55 7.79 4.21
CA VAL A 35 -23.78 7.64 2.96
C VAL A 35 -22.40 8.30 3.08
N ILE A 36 -22.33 9.51 3.66
CA ILE A 36 -21.07 10.21 3.89
C ILE A 36 -20.17 9.41 4.84
N GLN A 37 -20.71 8.94 5.96
CA GLN A 37 -19.95 8.19 6.96
C GLN A 37 -19.46 6.84 6.43
N ALA A 38 -20.31 6.11 5.67
CA ALA A 38 -19.90 4.90 4.98
C ALA A 38 -18.77 5.17 3.98
N GLY A 39 -18.85 6.29 3.24
CA GLY A 39 -17.80 6.72 2.33
C GLY A 39 -16.47 6.97 3.03
N TYR A 40 -16.47 7.59 4.22
CA TYR A 40 -15.25 7.77 5.01
C TYR A 40 -14.71 6.44 5.54
N ALA A 41 -15.56 5.58 6.08
CA ALA A 41 -15.15 4.28 6.61
C ALA A 41 -14.51 3.39 5.53
N VAL A 42 -15.06 3.39 4.31
CA VAL A 42 -14.48 2.65 3.18
C VAL A 42 -13.09 3.19 2.82
N LYS A 43 -12.94 4.53 2.74
CA LYS A 43 -11.63 5.14 2.45
C LYS A 43 -10.60 4.81 3.51
N GLU A 44 -10.96 4.92 4.79
CA GLU A 44 -10.09 4.59 5.90
C GLU A 44 -9.69 3.11 5.87
N SER A 45 -10.64 2.20 5.63
CA SER A 45 -10.35 0.77 5.49
C SER A 45 -9.37 0.48 4.35
N MET A 46 -9.54 1.13 3.20
CA MET A 46 -8.61 0.99 2.08
C MET A 46 -7.21 1.53 2.40
N GLU A 47 -7.12 2.63 3.16
CA GLU A 47 -5.83 3.18 3.58
C GLU A 47 -5.12 2.27 4.58
N ILE A 48 -5.86 1.66 5.51
CA ILE A 48 -5.32 0.68 6.46
C ILE A 48 -4.79 -0.55 5.71
N GLU A 49 -5.60 -1.14 4.84
CA GLU A 49 -5.21 -2.32 4.05
C GLU A 49 -3.93 -2.03 3.22
N ARG A 50 -3.88 -0.87 2.58
CA ARG A 50 -2.71 -0.41 1.83
C ARG A 50 -1.46 -0.31 2.72
N LYS A 51 -1.57 0.30 3.91
CA LYS A 51 -0.46 0.39 4.86
C LYS A 51 0.02 -0.99 5.31
N ASP A 52 -0.90 -1.92 5.54
CA ASP A 52 -0.58 -3.29 5.93
C ASP A 52 0.19 -4.02 4.82
N VAL A 53 -0.20 -3.85 3.56
CA VAL A 53 0.54 -4.40 2.40
C VAL A 53 1.96 -3.85 2.33
N ILE A 54 2.14 -2.53 2.37
CA ILE A 54 3.47 -1.90 2.31
C ILE A 54 4.35 -2.36 3.49
N LEU A 55 3.79 -2.46 4.70
CA LEU A 55 4.51 -2.95 5.88
C LEU A 55 4.91 -4.41 5.76
N ARG A 56 4.01 -5.27 5.25
CA ARG A 56 4.29 -6.68 4.98
C ARG A 56 5.42 -6.80 3.96
N ASP A 57 5.35 -6.06 2.86
CA ASP A 57 6.35 -6.05 1.80
C ASP A 57 7.72 -5.57 2.31
N ALA A 58 7.75 -4.52 3.14
CA ALA A 58 8.97 -4.05 3.80
C ALA A 58 9.55 -5.09 4.78
N ASN A 59 8.70 -5.93 5.38
CA ASN A 59 9.15 -7.03 6.22
C ASN A 59 9.77 -8.14 5.39
N THR A 60 9.07 -8.63 4.36
CA THR A 60 9.56 -9.64 3.42
C THR A 60 10.88 -9.23 2.77
N LEU A 61 10.97 -7.99 2.31
CA LEU A 61 12.19 -7.46 1.69
C LEU A 61 13.34 -7.36 2.70
N GLY A 62 13.05 -7.06 3.96
CA GLY A 62 14.06 -7.07 5.02
C GLY A 62 14.63 -8.45 5.36
N GLU A 63 13.91 -9.54 5.06
CA GLU A 63 14.36 -10.90 5.37
C GLU A 63 15.39 -11.43 4.37
N ILE A 64 15.44 -10.91 3.15
CA ILE A 64 16.36 -11.40 2.12
C ILE A 64 17.83 -11.24 2.53
N PHE A 65 18.13 -10.25 3.37
CA PHE A 65 19.47 -9.96 3.87
C PHE A 65 19.97 -10.97 4.90
N PHE A 66 19.08 -11.80 5.45
CA PHE A 66 19.37 -12.74 6.52
C PHE A 66 19.10 -14.20 6.12
N ARG A 67 18.91 -14.46 4.82
CA ARG A 67 18.70 -15.80 4.28
C ARG A 67 19.59 -16.06 3.08
N GLU A 68 20.03 -17.30 2.92
CA GLU A 68 21.04 -17.68 1.92
C GLU A 68 20.51 -17.67 0.48
N GLY A 69 19.20 -17.83 0.29
CA GLY A 69 18.58 -17.96 -1.04
C GLY A 69 18.78 -19.35 -1.65
N TYR A 70 18.12 -19.60 -2.78
CA TYR A 70 18.16 -20.89 -3.46
C TYR A 70 18.12 -20.73 -4.99
N PRO A 71 18.96 -21.47 -5.75
CA PRO A 71 20.11 -22.28 -5.28
C PRO A 71 21.16 -21.46 -4.52
N ARG A 72 22.07 -22.09 -3.77
CA ARG A 72 23.08 -21.38 -2.95
C ARG A 72 23.93 -20.40 -3.77
N ASP A 73 24.27 -20.82 -4.99
CA ASP A 73 25.08 -20.15 -6.00
C ASP A 73 24.22 -19.48 -7.09
N TRP A 74 23.02 -19.04 -6.72
CA TRP A 74 22.08 -18.44 -7.67
C TRP A 74 22.69 -17.27 -8.44
N ASN A 75 22.16 -17.06 -9.64
CA ASN A 75 22.47 -15.97 -10.55
C ASN A 75 21.18 -15.49 -11.24
N ALA A 76 21.33 -14.52 -12.15
CA ALA A 76 20.20 -13.95 -12.87
C ALA A 76 19.42 -14.97 -13.72
N ALA A 77 19.95 -16.15 -14.06
CA ALA A 77 19.24 -17.15 -14.83
C ALA A 77 18.49 -18.17 -13.95
N ASN A 78 19.09 -18.64 -12.86
CA ASN A 78 18.61 -19.81 -12.11
C ASN A 78 17.99 -19.51 -10.74
N VAL A 79 17.94 -18.25 -10.30
CA VAL A 79 17.40 -17.87 -8.99
C VAL A 79 15.93 -18.28 -8.84
N GLN A 80 15.62 -18.96 -7.74
CA GLN A 80 14.27 -19.36 -7.36
C GLN A 80 13.83 -18.66 -6.08
N ILE A 81 14.74 -18.53 -5.10
CA ILE A 81 14.50 -17.81 -3.84
C ILE A 81 15.65 -16.81 -3.67
N LEU A 82 15.31 -15.52 -3.61
CA LEU A 82 16.30 -14.48 -3.40
C LEU A 82 16.80 -14.47 -1.96
N GLY A 83 18.10 -14.50 -1.78
CA GLY A 83 18.75 -14.32 -0.49
C GLY A 83 20.16 -13.83 -0.70
N LEU A 84 20.60 -12.91 0.15
CA LEU A 84 21.88 -12.20 0.01
C LEU A 84 22.90 -12.68 1.04
N GLU A 85 22.48 -13.51 1.99
CA GLU A 85 23.35 -14.01 3.03
C GLU A 85 24.23 -15.17 2.52
N SER A 86 25.42 -15.26 3.10
CA SER A 86 26.38 -16.34 2.95
C SER A 86 27.21 -16.41 4.23
N SER A 87 27.14 -17.54 4.93
CA SER A 87 27.93 -17.80 6.15
C SER A 87 27.79 -16.74 7.26
N GLY A 88 26.56 -16.26 7.50
CA GLY A 88 26.19 -15.25 8.49
C GLY A 88 26.49 -13.81 8.08
N ARG A 89 26.88 -13.56 6.82
CA ARG A 89 27.23 -12.24 6.29
C ARG A 89 26.53 -11.98 4.97
N ILE A 90 26.39 -10.72 4.59
CA ILE A 90 25.89 -10.39 3.25
C ILE A 90 27.03 -10.57 2.24
N SER A 91 26.78 -11.38 1.22
CA SER A 91 27.74 -11.60 0.14
C SER A 91 27.75 -10.43 -0.84
N ASP A 92 28.95 -9.93 -1.12
CA ASP A 92 29.14 -8.85 -2.10
C ASP A 92 28.80 -9.33 -3.53
N GLU A 93 29.17 -10.57 -3.86
CA GLU A 93 28.84 -11.17 -5.14
C GLU A 93 27.31 -11.29 -5.35
N LYS A 94 26.58 -11.71 -4.30
CA LYS A 94 25.10 -11.79 -4.38
C LYS A 94 24.46 -10.41 -4.48
N LEU A 95 25.01 -9.39 -3.82
CA LEU A 95 24.55 -8.00 -3.98
C LEU A 95 24.74 -7.51 -5.43
N GLU A 96 25.88 -7.80 -6.05
CA GLU A 96 26.12 -7.43 -7.45
C GLU A 96 25.18 -8.18 -8.40
N LYS A 97 24.99 -9.49 -8.21
CA LYS A 97 24.01 -10.28 -8.97
C LYS A 97 22.58 -9.80 -8.77
N PHE A 98 22.23 -9.35 -7.57
CA PHE A 98 20.93 -8.74 -7.30
C PHE A 98 20.72 -7.47 -8.13
N GLY A 99 21.74 -6.62 -8.23
CA GLY A 99 21.70 -5.42 -9.06
C GLY A 99 21.56 -5.68 -10.57
N GLN A 100 21.85 -6.90 -11.03
CA GLN A 100 21.68 -7.32 -12.43
C GLN A 100 20.26 -7.84 -12.72
N LEU A 101 19.44 -8.06 -11.69
CA LEU A 101 18.05 -8.48 -11.87
C LEU A 101 17.17 -7.27 -12.18
N ASP A 102 16.23 -7.47 -13.09
CA ASP A 102 15.17 -6.49 -13.33
C ASP A 102 14.23 -6.37 -12.12
N VAL A 103 13.77 -5.15 -11.83
CA VAL A 103 12.92 -4.84 -10.67
C VAL A 103 11.61 -5.62 -10.70
N GLY A 104 10.99 -5.81 -11.87
CA GLY A 104 9.78 -6.60 -11.98
C GLY A 104 10.02 -8.06 -11.60
N ARG A 105 11.17 -8.62 -12.00
CA ARG A 105 11.54 -9.99 -11.65
C ARG A 105 11.82 -10.15 -10.16
N THR A 106 12.53 -9.21 -9.53
CA THR A 106 12.81 -9.28 -8.09
C THR A 106 11.53 -9.16 -7.27
N MET A 107 10.58 -8.30 -7.66
CA MET A 107 9.26 -8.21 -7.03
C MET A 107 8.52 -9.54 -7.07
N ILE A 108 8.48 -10.21 -8.23
CA ILE A 108 7.83 -11.52 -8.38
C ILE A 108 8.51 -12.58 -7.48
N LEU A 109 9.85 -12.65 -7.49
CA LEU A 109 10.60 -13.62 -6.70
C LEU A 109 10.43 -13.42 -5.18
N MET A 110 10.13 -12.20 -4.75
CA MET A 110 9.90 -11.85 -3.35
C MET A 110 8.41 -11.81 -2.99
N GLY A 111 7.51 -11.93 -3.96
CA GLY A 111 6.06 -11.79 -3.76
C GLY A 111 5.67 -10.40 -3.27
N LEU A 112 6.34 -9.35 -3.76
CA LEU A 112 6.03 -7.96 -3.41
C LEU A 112 4.93 -7.42 -4.33
N GLU A 113 4.01 -6.67 -3.74
CA GLU A 113 2.96 -5.93 -4.45
C GLU A 113 3.38 -4.46 -4.65
N SER A 114 4.21 -3.93 -3.75
CA SER A 114 4.68 -2.55 -3.74
C SER A 114 6.07 -2.40 -4.39
N GLU A 115 6.33 -1.25 -5.01
CA GLU A 115 7.66 -0.90 -5.51
C GLU A 115 8.64 -0.74 -4.34
N TYR A 116 9.94 -0.92 -4.61
CA TYR A 116 10.94 -0.83 -3.57
C TYR A 116 12.25 -0.19 -4.05
N ASN A 117 13.02 0.31 -3.08
CA ASN A 117 14.41 0.70 -3.24
C ASN A 117 15.23 0.16 -2.05
N ILE A 118 16.33 -0.51 -2.35
CA ILE A 118 17.31 -0.96 -1.34
C ILE A 118 18.54 -0.08 -1.49
N THR A 119 18.99 0.51 -0.40
CA THR A 119 20.23 1.29 -0.34
C THR A 119 21.14 0.75 0.75
N VAL A 120 22.38 0.45 0.40
CA VAL A 120 23.43 0.03 1.32
C VAL A 120 24.30 1.24 1.66
N LEU A 121 24.38 1.54 2.95
CA LEU A 121 25.08 2.70 3.50
C LEU A 121 26.27 2.22 4.34
N CYS A 122 27.45 2.80 4.12
CA CYS A 122 28.61 2.61 4.99
C CYS A 122 28.87 3.94 5.72
N GLY A 123 28.43 4.03 6.98
CA GLY A 123 28.29 5.32 7.65
C GLY A 123 27.19 6.15 6.98
N ASP A 124 27.54 7.35 6.51
CA ASP A 124 26.62 8.26 5.80
C ASP A 124 26.75 8.18 4.27
N GLU A 125 27.68 7.36 3.75
CA GLU A 125 27.91 7.23 2.32
C GLU A 125 27.04 6.13 1.71
N VAL A 126 26.36 6.46 0.60
CA VAL A 126 25.63 5.49 -0.22
C VAL A 126 26.63 4.71 -1.06
N VAL A 127 26.82 3.45 -0.73
CA VAL A 127 27.74 2.57 -1.46
C VAL A 127 27.04 1.96 -2.68
N ARG A 128 25.81 1.49 -2.49
CA ARG A 128 25.01 0.79 -3.51
C ARG A 128 23.54 1.14 -3.34
N SER A 129 22.81 1.27 -4.45
CA SER A 129 21.35 1.41 -4.45
C SER A 129 20.75 0.59 -5.59
N TYR A 130 19.62 -0.06 -5.31
CA TYR A 130 18.94 -1.00 -6.20
C TYR A 130 17.43 -0.79 -6.13
N GLY A 131 16.72 -1.15 -7.20
CA GLY A 131 15.27 -1.03 -7.26
C GLY A 131 14.81 0.22 -8.03
N ALA A 132 13.55 0.60 -7.81
CA ALA A 132 12.94 1.72 -8.50
C ALA A 132 13.29 3.07 -7.85
N ALA A 133 13.21 4.14 -8.65
CA ALA A 133 13.24 5.50 -8.15
C ALA A 133 11.91 5.82 -7.44
N TYR A 134 12.00 6.45 -6.27
CA TYR A 134 10.86 6.75 -5.41
C TYR A 134 10.39 8.22 -5.52
N ASP A 135 10.86 8.96 -6.53
CA ASP A 135 10.40 10.32 -6.80
C ASP A 135 8.91 10.29 -7.17
N GLY A 136 8.10 11.09 -6.45
CA GLY A 136 6.66 11.15 -6.64
C GLY A 136 5.86 10.04 -5.96
N ALA A 137 6.47 9.24 -5.08
CA ALA A 137 5.73 8.26 -4.28
C ALA A 137 4.69 8.93 -3.36
N SER A 138 3.48 8.38 -3.34
CA SER A 138 2.37 8.85 -2.48
C SER A 138 2.48 8.34 -1.05
N SER A 139 3.15 7.20 -0.84
CA SER A 139 3.42 6.62 0.48
C SER A 139 4.77 5.90 0.47
N ILE A 140 5.55 6.05 1.56
CA ILE A 140 6.85 5.40 1.71
C ILE A 140 6.98 4.85 3.13
N VAL A 141 7.30 3.56 3.23
CA VAL A 141 7.75 2.93 4.48
C VAL A 141 9.25 2.71 4.40
N LYS A 142 9.97 3.21 5.42
CA LYS A 142 11.41 3.01 5.59
C LYS A 142 11.68 1.97 6.66
N LYS A 143 12.54 1.00 6.35
CA LYS A 143 13.09 0.05 7.31
C LYS A 143 14.60 0.02 7.19
N GLU A 144 15.29 0.15 8.33
CA GLU A 144 16.75 0.11 8.38
C GLU A 144 17.21 -1.09 9.21
N ARG A 145 18.32 -1.70 8.78
CA ARG A 145 18.95 -2.84 9.41
C ARG A 145 20.47 -2.70 9.35
N VAL A 146 21.13 -2.99 10.46
CA VAL A 146 22.59 -3.07 10.53
C VAL A 146 23.01 -4.49 10.15
N VAL A 147 23.99 -4.58 9.27
CA VAL A 147 24.45 -5.83 8.67
C VAL A 147 25.98 -5.84 8.60
N VAL A 148 26.57 -7.03 8.47
CA VAL A 148 28.00 -7.20 8.26
C VAL A 148 28.20 -7.71 6.84
N LEU A 149 28.97 -6.97 6.05
CA LEU A 149 29.37 -7.37 4.70
C LEU A 149 30.44 -8.47 4.75
N GLU A 150 30.63 -9.18 3.65
CA GLU A 150 31.58 -10.28 3.53
C GLU A 150 33.01 -9.86 3.90
N ASN A 151 33.41 -8.65 3.49
CA ASN A 151 34.69 -8.01 3.82
C ASN A 151 34.85 -7.59 5.31
N GLY A 152 33.82 -7.79 6.15
CA GLY A 152 33.81 -7.44 7.57
C GLY A 152 33.39 -6.01 7.89
N THR A 153 33.08 -5.19 6.89
CA THR A 153 32.56 -3.82 7.08
C THR A 153 31.13 -3.87 7.62
N ILE A 154 30.85 -3.03 8.61
CA ILE A 154 29.49 -2.82 9.12
C ILE A 154 28.79 -1.83 8.20
N ALA A 155 27.65 -2.22 7.66
CA ALA A 155 26.81 -1.39 6.80
C ALA A 155 25.40 -1.27 7.38
N THR A 156 24.69 -0.21 6.99
CA THR A 156 23.25 -0.08 7.20
C THR A 156 22.55 -0.32 5.87
N VAL A 157 21.69 -1.32 5.83
CA VAL A 157 20.79 -1.53 4.71
C VAL A 157 19.49 -0.81 5.00
N ARG A 158 19.17 0.16 4.15
CA ARG A 158 17.90 0.86 4.10
C ARG A 158 17.04 0.22 3.04
N VAL A 159 15.84 -0.18 3.44
CA VAL A 159 14.78 -0.65 2.58
C VAL A 159 13.69 0.41 2.56
N LEU A 160 13.33 0.87 1.37
CA LEU A 160 12.18 1.70 1.11
C LEU A 160 11.17 0.86 0.33
N VAL A 161 9.93 0.84 0.78
CA VAL A 161 8.82 0.26 0.04
C VAL A 161 7.77 1.33 -0.13
N PHE A 162 7.26 1.49 -1.35
CA PHE A 162 6.45 2.63 -1.72
C PHE A 162 5.44 2.32 -2.82
N GLU A 163 4.44 3.19 -2.89
CA GLU A 163 3.46 3.25 -3.97
C GLU A 163 3.55 4.59 -4.68
N ARG A 164 3.24 4.58 -5.98
CA ARG A 164 3.07 5.80 -6.78
C ARG A 164 1.62 6.22 -6.77
#